data_AF-A0A0C6P0B4-F1
#
_entry.id   AF-A0A0C6P0B4-F1
#
_cell.length_a   1.000
_cell.length_b   1.000
_cell.length_c   1.000
_cell.angle_alpha   90.00
_cell.angle_beta   90.00
_cell.angle_gamma   90.00
#
_symmetry.space_group_name_H-M   'P 1'
#
loop_
_entity.id
_entity.type
_entity.pdbx_description
1 polymer ?
#
loop_
_entity_poly.entity_id
_entity_poly.type
_entity_poly.pdbx_seq_one_letter_code
_entity_poly.pdbx_strand_id
1 'polypeptide(L)'
;MRELLRRETLAAARAPRSPAPGEAARAAPGRRDDRIVLLAIYGVGAALRAEVSINRRHWRYLAGQRKPSGQAAEARYQLDRIDAPCVHLRKGAARHTACLGPAASLDSGAAPATGEAP
;
A
#
# COMPACT_ATOMS: atom_id res chain seq x y z
N MET A 1 -43.30 -3.57 22.91
CA MET A 1 -42.08 -4.37 23.15
C MET A 1 -41.00 -4.07 22.10
N ARG A 2 -40.69 -2.79 21.82
CA ARG A 2 -39.64 -2.37 20.87
C ARG A 2 -38.81 -1.21 21.43
N GLU A 3 -38.80 -1.06 22.75
CA GLU A 3 -38.24 0.10 23.45
C GLU A 3 -37.01 -0.22 24.31
N LEU A 4 -36.64 -1.51 24.45
CA LEU A 4 -35.56 -1.92 25.35
C LEU A 4 -34.20 -2.20 24.67
N LEU A 5 -34.10 -2.25 23.34
CA LEU A 5 -32.83 -2.54 22.65
C LEU A 5 -31.95 -1.31 22.34
N ARG A 6 -32.35 -0.10 22.70
CA ARG A 6 -31.62 1.13 22.32
C ARG A 6 -30.51 1.56 23.28
N ARG A 7 -30.34 0.90 24.44
CA ARG A 7 -29.50 1.43 25.53
C ARG A 7 -28.09 0.82 25.65
N GLU A 8 -27.70 -0.17 24.85
CA GLU A 8 -26.43 -0.89 25.06
C GLU A 8 -25.28 -0.50 24.11
N THR A 9 -25.41 0.52 23.26
CA THR A 9 -24.38 0.87 22.26
C THR A 9 -23.57 2.14 22.60
N LEU A 10 -23.34 2.44 23.88
CA LEU A 10 -22.56 3.62 24.30
C LEU A 10 -21.22 3.33 24.98
N ALA A 11 -20.70 2.10 24.90
CA ALA A 11 -19.46 1.70 25.60
C ALA A 11 -18.23 1.46 24.70
N ALA A 12 -18.19 1.98 23.48
CA ALA A 12 -17.01 1.82 22.60
C ALA A 12 -16.61 3.11 21.86
N ALA A 13 -16.75 4.27 22.51
CA ALA A 13 -16.15 5.52 22.03
C ALA A 13 -14.86 5.83 22.80
N ARG A 14 -13.84 5.00 22.61
CA ARG A 14 -12.45 5.39 22.88
C ARG A 14 -11.68 5.28 21.56
N ALA A 15 -11.90 6.28 20.72
CA ALA A 15 -11.08 6.53 19.55
C ALA A 15 -9.66 6.89 20.03
N PRO A 16 -8.61 6.13 19.66
CA PRO A 16 -7.29 6.72 19.62
C PRO A 16 -7.33 7.85 18.60
N ARG A 17 -6.80 9.02 18.97
CA ARG A 17 -6.71 10.19 18.09
C ARG A 17 -6.12 9.76 16.76
N SER A 18 -6.93 9.80 15.70
CA SER A 18 -6.45 9.65 14.33
C SER A 18 -5.37 10.72 14.07
N PRO A 19 -4.15 10.34 13.67
CA PRO A 19 -3.29 11.31 13.02
C PRO A 19 -3.99 11.78 11.74
N ALA A 20 -3.91 13.09 11.49
CA ALA A 20 -4.52 13.75 10.36
C ALA A 20 -4.21 13.05 9.02
N PRO A 21 -5.12 13.09 8.04
CA PRO A 21 -4.87 12.58 6.70
C PRO A 21 -3.81 13.47 6.04
N GLY A 22 -2.56 13.02 6.05
CA GLY A 22 -1.45 13.81 5.53
C GLY A 22 -0.08 13.33 5.95
N GLU A 23 0.03 12.45 6.95
CA GLU A 23 1.32 11.84 7.29
C GLU A 23 1.48 10.51 6.56
N ALA A 24 1.64 10.62 5.23
CA ALA A 24 2.54 9.73 4.54
C ALA A 24 3.83 9.68 5.37
N ALA A 25 4.16 8.50 5.88
CA ALA A 25 5.30 8.27 6.76
C ALA A 25 6.48 9.15 6.34
N ARG A 26 6.74 10.21 7.12
CA ARG A 26 7.89 11.08 6.94
C ARG A 26 9.13 10.26 7.30
N ALA A 27 9.63 9.50 6.32
CA ALA A 27 10.99 9.02 6.32
C ALA A 27 11.92 10.23 6.08
N ALA A 28 12.99 10.30 6.88
CA ALA A 28 13.91 11.41 7.12
C ALA A 28 14.32 12.30 5.92
N PRO A 29 14.58 13.61 6.14
CA PRO A 29 15.08 14.50 5.09
C PRO A 29 16.55 14.18 4.82
N GLY A 30 16.88 13.79 3.58
CA GLY A 30 18.29 13.63 3.17
C GLY A 30 18.58 12.68 2.01
N ARG A 31 17.59 11.99 1.44
CA ARG A 31 17.79 11.15 0.25
C ARG A 31 16.57 11.34 -0.66
N ARG A 32 16.76 11.39 -1.98
CA ARG A 32 15.64 11.23 -2.92
C ARG A 32 15.06 9.83 -2.67
N ASP A 33 14.08 9.74 -1.79
CA ASP A 33 13.40 8.49 -1.49
C ASP A 33 12.59 8.08 -2.72
N ASP A 34 12.77 6.84 -3.16
CA ASP A 34 11.99 6.31 -4.26
C ASP A 34 10.52 6.23 -3.81
N ARG A 35 9.60 6.72 -4.63
CA ARG A 35 8.16 6.67 -4.30
C ARG A 35 7.66 5.26 -4.50
N ILE A 36 7.32 4.58 -3.42
CA ILE A 36 6.83 3.19 -3.40
C ILE A 36 5.35 3.20 -3.01
N VAL A 37 4.50 2.68 -3.89
CA VAL A 37 3.05 2.58 -3.67
C VAL A 37 2.62 1.14 -3.88
N LEU A 38 1.99 0.54 -2.88
CA LEU A 38 1.37 -0.79 -3.01
C LEU A 38 0.00 -0.61 -3.68
N LEU A 39 -0.18 -1.23 -4.84
CA LEU A 39 -1.39 -1.13 -5.67
C LEU A 39 -2.39 -2.23 -5.30
N ALA A 40 -1.91 -3.46 -5.13
CA ALA A 40 -2.75 -4.61 -4.82
C ALA A 40 -1.97 -5.74 -4.14
N ILE A 41 -2.68 -6.54 -3.34
CA ILE A 41 -2.27 -7.88 -2.90
C ILE A 41 -3.40 -8.84 -3.27
N TYR A 42 -3.05 -9.96 -3.91
CA TYR A 42 -4.04 -10.94 -4.38
C TYR A 42 -3.47 -12.36 -4.46
N GLY A 43 -4.35 -13.35 -4.54
CA GLY A 43 -3.98 -14.77 -4.53
C GLY A 43 -3.92 -15.35 -3.11
N VAL A 44 -3.51 -16.61 -3.00
CA VAL A 44 -3.53 -17.37 -1.74
C VAL A 44 -2.28 -18.24 -1.59
N GLY A 45 -1.82 -18.42 -0.35
CA GLY A 45 -0.66 -19.27 -0.02
C GLY A 45 0.58 -18.94 -0.84
N ALA A 46 1.18 -19.97 -1.47
CA ALA A 46 2.37 -19.83 -2.31
C ALA A 46 2.14 -19.03 -3.62
N ALA A 47 0.87 -18.83 -4.01
CA ALA A 47 0.49 -18.04 -5.18
C ALA A 47 0.16 -16.58 -4.84
N LEU A 48 0.40 -16.15 -3.59
CA LEU A 48 0.17 -14.78 -3.14
C LEU A 48 1.09 -13.81 -3.89
N ARG A 49 0.51 -12.74 -4.43
CA ARG A 49 1.19 -11.74 -5.27
C ARG A 49 0.93 -10.35 -4.74
N ALA A 50 1.89 -9.46 -4.96
CA ALA A 50 1.77 -8.04 -4.69
C ALA A 50 2.19 -7.23 -5.92
N GLU A 51 1.38 -6.21 -6.26
CA GLU A 51 1.70 -5.23 -7.29
C GLU A 51 2.13 -3.92 -6.66
N VAL A 52 3.33 -3.46 -7.01
CA VAL A 52 3.95 -2.27 -6.42
C VAL A 52 4.39 -1.33 -7.53
N SER A 53 4.01 -0.06 -7.43
CA SER A 53 4.56 1.01 -8.25
C SER A 53 5.77 1.62 -7.55
N ILE A 54 6.93 1.57 -8.20
CA ILE A 54 8.16 2.20 -7.73
C ILE A 54 8.56 3.23 -8.78
N ASN A 55 8.53 4.52 -8.42
CA ASN A 55 8.77 5.64 -9.35
C ASN A 55 7.96 5.55 -10.65
N ARG A 56 6.67 5.19 -10.54
CA ARG A 56 5.72 4.98 -11.66
C ARG A 56 5.96 3.73 -12.51
N ARG A 57 6.92 2.87 -12.17
CA ARG A 57 7.08 1.57 -12.82
C ARG A 57 6.41 0.48 -12.00
N HIS A 58 5.64 -0.37 -12.66
CA HIS A 58 4.93 -1.47 -12.01
C HIS A 58 5.80 -2.73 -11.90
N TRP A 59 5.82 -3.28 -10.70
CA TRP A 59 6.53 -4.49 -10.35
C TRP A 59 5.56 -5.48 -9.74
N ARG A 60 5.65 -6.73 -10.18
CA ARG A 60 4.88 -7.83 -9.60
C ARG A 60 5.79 -8.74 -8.82
N TYR A 61 5.50 -8.88 -7.54
CA TYR A 61 6.22 -9.76 -6.63
C TYR A 61 5.36 -10.98 -6.30
N LEU A 62 6.01 -12.13 -6.12
CA LEU A 62 5.38 -13.37 -5.70
C LEU A 62 5.92 -13.74 -4.32
N ALA A 63 5.05 -14.19 -3.41
CA ALA A 63 5.46 -14.67 -2.10
C ALA A 63 6.55 -15.75 -2.22
N GLY A 64 7.59 -15.66 -1.39
CA GLY A 64 8.75 -16.53 -1.42
C GLY A 64 9.79 -16.20 -2.51
N GLN A 65 9.47 -15.31 -3.46
CA GLN A 65 10.43 -14.88 -4.49
C GLN A 65 11.00 -13.51 -4.18
N ARG A 66 12.33 -13.44 -4.04
CA ARG A 66 13.03 -12.18 -3.72
C ARG A 66 13.00 -11.17 -4.87
N LYS A 67 12.99 -11.63 -6.12
CA LYS A 67 12.99 -10.76 -7.30
C LYS A 67 11.57 -10.65 -7.89
N PRO A 68 11.22 -9.53 -8.54
CA PRO A 68 9.93 -9.40 -9.20
C PRO A 68 9.87 -10.32 -10.42
N SER A 69 8.67 -10.79 -10.74
CA SER A 69 8.41 -11.64 -11.89
C SER A 69 8.56 -10.87 -13.21
N GLY A 70 9.19 -11.49 -14.20
CA GLY A 70 9.33 -10.96 -15.56
C GLY A 70 10.36 -9.84 -15.76
N GLN A 71 10.75 -9.12 -14.71
CA GLN A 71 11.63 -7.94 -14.79
C GLN A 71 12.82 -8.04 -13.80
N ALA A 72 13.23 -9.26 -13.47
CA ALA A 72 14.16 -9.55 -12.38
C ALA A 72 15.56 -8.94 -12.55
N ALA A 73 16.01 -8.70 -13.78
CA ALA A 73 17.35 -8.16 -14.07
C ALA A 73 17.49 -6.67 -13.70
N GLU A 74 16.41 -5.90 -13.82
CA GLU A 74 16.40 -4.45 -13.60
C GLU A 74 15.97 -4.08 -12.16
N ALA A 75 15.60 -5.09 -11.37
CA ALA A 75 15.02 -4.93 -10.06
C ALA A 75 16.08 -4.53 -9.01
N ARG A 76 15.99 -3.29 -8.53
CA ARG A 76 16.80 -2.79 -7.40
C ARG A 76 16.23 -3.15 -6.03
N TYR A 77 14.92 -3.43 -6.01
CA TYR A 77 14.17 -3.81 -4.83
C TYR A 77 13.96 -5.30 -4.80
N GLN A 78 14.10 -5.89 -3.62
CA GLN A 78 13.83 -7.29 -3.38
C GLN A 78 12.67 -7.42 -2.41
N LEU A 79 11.82 -8.40 -2.64
CA LEU A 79 10.78 -8.79 -1.69
C LEU A 79 11.43 -9.45 -0.47
N ASP A 80 11.04 -8.97 0.70
CA ASP A 80 11.33 -9.63 1.98
C ASP A 80 10.15 -10.53 2.37
N ARG A 81 8.95 -9.95 2.46
CA ARG A 81 7.69 -10.67 2.70
C ARG A 81 6.47 -9.87 2.26
N ILE A 82 5.36 -10.56 2.03
CA ILE A 82 4.03 -9.97 1.88
C ILE A 82 3.28 -10.25 3.19
N ASP A 83 2.88 -9.18 3.89
CA ASP A 83 2.21 -9.23 5.19
C ASP A 83 0.96 -8.35 5.09
N ALA A 84 -0.12 -8.90 4.53
CA ALA A 84 -1.30 -8.13 4.16
C ALA A 84 -1.86 -7.35 5.37
N PRO A 85 -2.16 -6.04 5.22
CA PRO A 85 -2.33 -5.29 3.97
C PRO A 85 -1.05 -4.63 3.42
N CYS A 86 0.14 -5.02 3.90
CA CYS A 86 1.43 -4.42 3.58
C CYS A 86 2.37 -5.35 2.81
N VAL A 87 3.37 -4.75 2.16
CA VAL A 87 4.51 -5.43 1.57
C VAL A 87 5.79 -4.84 2.13
N HIS A 88 6.76 -5.72 2.41
CA HIS A 88 8.08 -5.33 2.87
C HIS A 88 9.10 -5.59 1.76
N LEU A 89 9.81 -4.54 1.38
CA LEU A 89 10.84 -4.53 0.35
C LEU A 89 12.18 -4.13 0.95
N ARG A 90 13.25 -4.55 0.30
CA ARG A 90 14.62 -4.15 0.66
C ARG A 90 15.40 -3.64 -0.55
N LYS A 91 16.22 -2.62 -0.32
CA LYS A 91 17.21 -2.10 -1.28
C LYS A 91 18.57 -2.06 -0.58
N GLY A 92 19.38 -3.10 -0.80
CA GLY A 92 20.59 -3.33 -0.02
C GLY A 92 20.27 -3.56 1.46
N ALA A 93 20.72 -2.64 2.32
CA ALA A 93 20.44 -2.63 3.76
C ALA A 93 19.17 -1.84 4.14
N ALA A 94 18.65 -0.99 3.24
CA ALA A 94 17.45 -0.21 3.51
C ALA A 94 16.20 -1.09 3.40
N ARG A 95 15.31 -0.98 4.39
CA ARG A 95 13.99 -1.63 4.42
C ARG A 95 12.91 -0.59 4.12
N HIS A 96 11.96 -0.97 3.28
CA HIS A 96 10.83 -0.14 2.88
C HIS A 96 9.54 -0.94 3.09
N THR A 97 8.51 -0.26 3.56
CA THR A 97 7.18 -0.87 3.75
C THR A 97 6.16 -0.03 3.01
N ALA A 98 5.30 -0.68 2.22
CA ALA A 98 4.19 -0.04 1.56
C ALA A 98 2.91 -0.81 1.90
N CYS A 99 1.87 -0.10 2.31
CA CYS A 99 0.60 -0.68 2.73
C CYS A 99 -0.53 -0.21 1.83
N LEU A 100 -1.55 -1.05 1.67
CA LEU A 100 -2.81 -0.63 1.09
C LEU A 100 -3.45 0.38 2.03
N GLY A 101 -3.73 1.58 1.53
CA GLY A 101 -4.55 2.56 2.23
C GLY A 101 -6.04 2.26 2.06
N PRO A 102 -6.91 2.73 2.96
CA PRO A 102 -8.36 2.49 2.90
C PRO A 102 -9.10 3.09 1.69
N ALA A 103 -8.40 3.66 0.69
CA ALA A 103 -8.99 4.20 -0.54
C ALA A 103 -8.11 4.02 -1.81
N ALA A 104 -6.93 3.38 -1.71
CA ALA A 104 -5.95 3.34 -2.81
C ALA A 104 -6.42 2.53 -4.03
N SER A 105 -7.40 1.65 -3.84
CA SER A 105 -7.84 0.67 -4.81
C SER A 105 -8.75 1.22 -5.91
N LEU A 106 -9.35 2.41 -5.75
CA LEU A 106 -10.38 2.93 -6.68
C LEU A 106 -9.92 4.12 -7.52
N ASP A 107 -8.88 4.85 -7.10
CA ASP A 107 -8.48 6.12 -7.75
C ASP A 107 -7.23 6.01 -8.63
N SER A 108 -6.56 4.85 -8.66
CA SER A 108 -5.27 4.70 -9.36
C SER A 108 -5.39 4.62 -10.90
N GLY A 109 -6.51 5.06 -11.48
CA GLY A 109 -6.81 4.93 -12.91
C GLY A 109 -7.77 5.97 -13.50
N ALA A 110 -7.88 7.18 -12.94
CA ALA A 110 -8.62 8.26 -13.60
C ALA A 110 -7.67 9.44 -13.94
N ALA A 111 -7.14 9.44 -15.16
CA ALA A 111 -6.65 10.68 -15.74
C ALA A 111 -7.87 11.58 -16.01
N PRO A 112 -7.94 12.83 -15.50
CA PRO A 112 -8.87 13.78 -16.06
C PRO A 112 -8.30 14.20 -17.42
N ALA A 113 -8.90 13.67 -18.49
CA ALA A 113 -8.89 14.34 -19.76
C ALA A 113 -9.76 15.58 -19.60
N THR A 114 -9.15 16.72 -19.31
CA THR A 114 -9.83 18.01 -19.46
C THR A 114 -9.25 18.67 -20.69
N GLY A 115 -9.87 18.37 -21.83
CA GLY A 115 -9.94 19.35 -22.90
C GLY A 115 -10.85 20.46 -22.43
N GLU A 116 -10.36 21.68 -22.39
CA GLU A 116 -11.21 22.87 -22.26
C GLU A 116 -10.61 23.94 -23.19
N ALA A 117 -11.31 24.14 -24.30
CA ALA A 117 -11.30 25.35 -25.11
C ALA A 117 -12.36 26.31 -24.52
N PRO A 118 -12.24 27.63 -24.71
CA PRO A 118 -12.58 28.24 -26.00
C PRO A 118 -11.50 29.15 -26.59
#